data_AF-A0A966ML03-F1
#
_entry.id   AF-A0A966ML03-F1
#
_cell.length_a   1.000
_cell.length_b   1.000
_cell.length_c   1.000
_cell.angle_alpha   90.00
_cell.angle_beta   90.00
_cell.angle_gamma   90.00
#
_symmetry.space_group_name_H-M   'P 1'
#
loop_
_entity.id
_entity.type
_entity.pdbx_description
1 polymer ?
#
loop_
_entity_poly.entity_id
_entity_poly.type
_entity_poly.pdbx_seq_one_letter_code
_entity_poly.pdbx_strand_id
1 'polypeptide(L)'
;NKGGVATQSDIVRTRHDPAGPQAIARAWQAHRALGRTSAMLIVQPPPADHAVPVDIVERATVAALEAARAAGIRGAAVTPFLLADIQHRTAGRSVQANLALLENNARLAGQIAAALHS
;
A
#
# COMPACT_ATOMS: atom_id res chain seq x y z
N ASN A 1 32.94 5.54 -11.94
CA ASN A 1 32.67 5.14 -10.55
C ASN A 1 31.26 5.56 -10.16
N LYS A 2 30.25 4.74 -10.44
CA LYS A 2 28.87 4.89 -9.96
C LYS A 2 28.43 3.50 -9.53
N GLY A 3 28.42 3.28 -8.22
CA GLY A 3 28.05 2.01 -7.61
C GLY A 3 26.63 1.62 -8.01
N GLY A 4 26.49 0.39 -8.49
CA GLY A 4 25.20 -0.19 -8.82
C GLY A 4 24.33 -0.30 -7.57
N VAL A 5 23.10 0.20 -7.66
CA VAL A 5 22.07 -0.08 -6.64
C VAL A 5 21.60 -1.52 -6.91
N ALA A 6 22.11 -2.46 -6.14
CA ALA A 6 21.62 -3.83 -6.13
C ALA A 6 20.17 -3.82 -5.58
N THR A 7 19.18 -3.88 -6.47
CA THR A 7 17.77 -4.05 -6.11
C THR A 7 17.36 -5.50 -6.31
N GLN A 8 17.93 -6.40 -5.51
CA GLN A 8 17.33 -7.72 -5.34
C GLN A 8 16.33 -7.64 -4.19
N SER A 9 15.15 -7.09 -4.49
CA SER A 9 14.01 -7.18 -3.60
C SER A 9 13.36 -8.54 -3.81
N ASP A 10 13.74 -9.53 -3.01
CA ASP A 10 12.99 -10.77 -2.90
C ASP A 10 11.63 -10.43 -2.26
N ILE A 11 10.64 -10.07 -3.08
CA ILE A 11 9.26 -9.92 -2.61
C ILE A 11 8.70 -11.33 -2.41
N VAL A 12 9.03 -11.93 -1.27
CA VAL A 12 8.38 -13.16 -0.83
C VAL A 12 6.97 -12.79 -0.37
N ARG A 13 5.99 -13.00 -1.24
CA ARG A 13 4.57 -12.92 -0.88
C ARG A 13 4.18 -14.19 -0.13
N THR A 14 4.39 -14.22 1.18
CA THR A 14 3.71 -15.19 2.01
C THR A 14 2.29 -14.69 2.26
N ARG A 15 1.27 -15.44 1.84
CA ARG A 15 -0.06 -15.32 2.46
C ARG A 15 0.05 -15.94 3.85
N HIS A 16 0.69 -15.22 4.75
CA HIS A 16 0.44 -15.44 6.16
C HIS A 16 -0.85 -14.68 6.46
N ASP A 17 -1.76 -15.31 7.19
CA ASP A 17 -2.68 -14.57 8.04
C ASP A 17 -1.88 -14.29 9.32
N PRO A 18 -1.10 -13.18 9.42
CA PRO A 18 -0.38 -12.95 10.64
C PRO A 18 -1.42 -12.69 11.71
N ALA A 19 -1.52 -13.63 12.64
CA ALA A 19 -2.41 -13.64 13.80
C ALA A 19 -2.14 -12.48 14.78
N GLY A 20 -2.18 -11.24 14.28
CA GLY A 20 -1.93 -10.01 14.99
C GLY A 20 -0.49 -9.46 14.94
N PRO A 21 -0.28 -8.27 15.52
CA PRO A 21 1.01 -7.55 15.52
C PRO A 21 2.20 -8.37 16.05
N GLN A 22 1.97 -9.27 17.02
CA GLN A 22 3.02 -10.10 17.61
C GLN A 22 3.55 -11.14 16.62
N ALA A 23 2.68 -11.70 15.77
CA ALA A 23 3.11 -12.65 14.74
C ALA A 23 3.98 -11.94 13.70
N ILE A 24 3.63 -10.71 13.32
CA ILE A 24 4.41 -9.88 12.41
C ILE A 24 5.78 -9.54 13.01
N ALA A 25 5.82 -9.14 14.28
CA ALA A 25 7.07 -8.85 14.99
C ALA A 25 8.01 -10.07 15.03
N ARG A 26 7.49 -11.26 15.35
CA ARG A 26 8.27 -12.51 15.32
C ARG A 26 8.79 -12.84 13.92
N ALA A 27 7.95 -12.68 12.90
CA ALA A 27 8.36 -12.90 11.51
C ALA A 27 9.50 -11.95 11.10
N TRP A 28 9.43 -10.68 11.52
CA TRP A 28 10.50 -9.70 11.31
C TRP A 28 11.79 -10.09 12.04
N GLN A 29 11.71 -10.47 13.32
CA GLN A 29 12.89 -10.91 14.08
C GLN A 29 13.54 -12.15 13.45
N ALA A 30 12.75 -13.13 13.01
CA ALA A 30 13.25 -14.31 12.31
C ALA A 30 13.92 -13.92 10.97
N HIS A 31 13.30 -13.03 10.20
CA HIS A 31 13.87 -12.50 8.95
C HIS A 31 15.26 -11.88 9.21
N ARG A 32 15.40 -11.06 10.26
CA ARG A 32 16.68 -10.46 10.67
C ARG A 32 17.70 -11.48 11.18
N ALA A 33 17.27 -12.48 11.96
CA ALA A 33 18.14 -13.53 12.49
C ALA A 33 18.76 -14.40 11.39
N LEU A 34 18.07 -14.54 10.25
CA LEU A 34 18.59 -15.21 9.05
C LEU A 34 19.58 -14.33 8.25
N GLY A 35 20.01 -13.18 8.79
CA GLY A 35 20.95 -12.27 8.15
C GLY A 35 20.36 -11.45 7.00
N ARG A 36 19.03 -11.45 6.82
CA ARG A 36 18.38 -10.72 5.73
C ARG A 36 18.31 -9.22 6.04
N THR A 37 18.70 -8.41 5.07
CA THR A 37 18.72 -6.94 5.17
C THR A 37 17.55 -6.27 4.44
N SER A 38 16.76 -7.03 3.69
CA SER A 38 15.60 -6.52 2.94
C SER A 38 14.47 -6.03 3.85
N ALA A 39 13.59 -5.21 3.29
CA ALA A 39 12.37 -4.77 3.99
C ALA A 39 11.30 -5.86 3.99
N MET A 40 10.40 -5.81 4.99
CA MET A 40 9.16 -6.57 5.01
C MET A 40 8.00 -5.63 4.65
N LEU A 41 7.21 -6.01 3.66
CA LEU A 41 6.02 -5.25 3.25
C LEU A 41 4.77 -5.86 3.87
N ILE A 42 4.11 -5.11 4.74
CA ILE A 42 2.85 -5.49 5.37
C ILE A 42 1.73 -4.78 4.62
N VAL A 43 0.77 -5.55 4.10
CA VAL A 43 -0.40 -5.03 3.39
C VAL A 43 -1.66 -5.53 4.08
N GLN A 44 -2.64 -4.65 4.22
CA GLN A 44 -3.96 -4.99 4.75
C GLN A 44 -5.05 -4.34 3.88
N PRO A 45 -6.24 -4.96 3.79
CA PRO A 45 -7.36 -4.35 3.09
C PRO A 45 -7.84 -3.07 3.80
N PRO A 46 -8.53 -2.16 3.09
CA PRO A 46 -9.26 -1.09 3.75
C PRO A 46 -10.33 -1.66 4.71
N PRO A 47 -10.68 -0.93 5.79
CA PRO A 47 -11.77 -1.32 6.68
C PRO A 47 -13.07 -1.56 5.89
N ALA A 48 -13.80 -2.63 6.23
CA ALA A 48 -14.98 -3.06 5.47
C ALA A 48 -16.02 -1.93 5.28
N ASP A 49 -16.27 -1.16 6.34
CA ASP A 49 -17.27 -0.07 6.34
C ASP A 49 -16.89 1.11 5.44
N HIS A 50 -15.61 1.20 5.05
CA HIS A 50 -15.06 2.25 4.19
C HIS A 50 -14.60 1.70 2.84
N ALA A 51 -14.75 0.41 2.59
CA ALA A 51 -14.30 -0.22 1.36
C ALA A 51 -15.16 0.25 0.17
N VAL A 52 -14.50 0.73 -0.88
CA VAL A 52 -15.15 0.96 -2.16
C VAL A 52 -15.15 -0.37 -2.91
N PRO A 53 -16.28 -0.80 -3.51
CA PRO A 53 -16.32 -1.98 -4.36
C PRO A 53 -15.21 -1.95 -5.42
N VAL A 54 -14.51 -3.07 -5.57
CA VAL A 54 -13.33 -3.19 -6.44
C VAL A 54 -13.67 -2.80 -7.87
N ASP A 55 -14.83 -3.22 -8.36
CA ASP A 55 -15.31 -2.93 -9.71
C ASP A 55 -15.50 -1.41 -9.95
N ILE A 56 -15.92 -0.65 -8.93
CA ILE A 56 -16.04 0.81 -9.00
C ILE A 56 -14.65 1.46 -9.10
N VAL A 57 -13.70 1.01 -8.27
CA VAL A 57 -12.33 1.54 -8.28
C VAL A 57 -11.62 1.22 -9.58
N GLU A 58 -11.78 -0.01 -10.09
CA GLU A 58 -11.20 -0.43 -11.37
C GLU A 58 -11.74 0.38 -12.54
N ARG A 59 -13.07 0.55 -12.63
CA ARG A 59 -13.67 1.38 -13.68
C ARG A 59 -13.21 2.84 -13.60
N ALA A 60 -13.14 3.41 -12.40
CA ALA A 60 -12.63 4.77 -12.22
C ALA A 60 -11.16 4.89 -12.61
N THR A 61 -10.33 3.90 -12.27
CA THR A 61 -8.90 3.87 -12.59
C THR A 61 -8.66 3.78 -14.10
N VAL A 62 -9.37 2.88 -14.79
CA VAL A 62 -9.28 2.74 -16.25
C VAL A 62 -9.68 4.05 -16.94
N ALA A 63 -10.81 4.64 -16.52
CA ALA A 63 -11.28 5.89 -17.09
C ALA A 63 -10.31 7.07 -16.84
N ALA A 64 -9.68 7.12 -15.66
CA ALA A 64 -8.68 8.13 -15.34
C ALA A 64 -7.40 7.98 -16.18
N LEU A 65 -6.96 6.75 -16.43
CA LEU A 65 -5.83 6.48 -17.30
C LEU A 65 -6.10 6.92 -18.75
N GLU A 66 -7.30 6.66 -19.27
CA GLU A 66 -7.69 7.13 -20.61
C GLU A 66 -7.79 8.67 -20.67
N ALA A 67 -8.35 9.31 -19.64
CA ALA A 67 -8.40 10.76 -19.56
C ALA A 67 -6.99 11.38 -19.52
N ALA A 68 -6.07 10.80 -18.75
CA ALA A 68 -4.68 11.26 -18.67
C ALA A 68 -3.97 11.14 -20.04
N ARG A 69 -4.20 10.03 -20.76
CA ARG A 69 -3.67 9.81 -22.12
C ARG A 69 -4.20 10.84 -23.10
N ALA A 70 -5.53 11.05 -23.13
CA ALA A 70 -6.18 12.02 -24.01
C ALA A 70 -5.70 13.46 -23.74
N ALA A 71 -5.46 13.81 -22.48
CA ALA A 71 -4.94 15.11 -22.05
C ALA A 71 -3.41 15.24 -22.18
N GLY A 72 -2.70 14.20 -22.62
CA GLY A 72 -1.25 14.24 -22.80
C GLY A 72 -0.44 14.33 -21.49
N ILE A 73 -1.02 13.98 -20.34
CA ILE A 73 -0.38 14.04 -19.03
C ILE A 73 0.72 12.99 -18.93
N ARG A 74 1.93 13.39 -18.50
CA ARG A 74 3.12 12.51 -18.45
C ARG A 74 3.99 12.77 -17.23
N GLY A 75 4.86 11.80 -16.93
CA GLY A 75 5.84 11.89 -15.85
C GLY A 75 5.19 12.08 -14.48
N ALA A 76 5.77 12.94 -13.65
CA ALA A 76 5.30 13.20 -12.28
C ALA A 76 3.87 13.77 -12.20
N ALA A 77 3.32 14.29 -13.31
CA ALA A 77 1.96 14.83 -13.35
C ALA A 77 0.87 13.75 -13.41
N VAL A 78 1.23 12.49 -13.74
CA VAL A 78 0.24 11.40 -13.89
C VAL A 78 -0.44 11.09 -12.57
N THR A 79 0.31 10.84 -11.50
CA THR A 79 -0.26 10.47 -10.19
C THR A 79 -1.24 11.50 -9.62
N PRO A 80 -0.91 12.81 -9.51
CA PRO A 80 -1.87 13.78 -8.99
C PRO A 80 -3.12 13.90 -9.87
N PHE A 81 -2.98 13.79 -11.20
CA PHE A 81 -4.13 13.76 -12.11
C PHE A 81 -5.04 12.55 -11.86
N LEU A 82 -4.47 11.34 -11.82
CA LEU A 82 -5.24 10.11 -11.62
C LEU A 82 -6.00 10.13 -10.29
N LEU A 83 -5.33 10.55 -9.21
CA LEU A 83 -5.96 10.61 -7.89
C LEU A 83 -7.13 11.60 -7.85
N ALA A 84 -6.97 12.79 -8.48
CA ALA A 84 -8.03 13.78 -8.57
C ALA A 84 -9.24 13.29 -9.41
N ASP A 85 -8.97 12.66 -10.56
CA ASP A 85 -10.02 12.14 -11.44
C ASP A 85 -10.76 10.94 -10.81
N ILE A 86 -10.05 10.03 -10.14
CA ILE A 86 -10.66 8.92 -9.38
C ILE A 86 -11.50 9.46 -8.22
N GLN A 87 -11.03 10.48 -7.48
CA GLN A 87 -11.83 11.15 -6.47
C GLN A 87 -13.13 11.69 -7.06
N HIS A 88 -13.07 12.38 -8.20
CA HIS A 88 -14.25 12.92 -8.85
C HIS A 88 -15.24 11.82 -9.26
N ARG A 89 -14.77 10.77 -9.95
CA ARG A 89 -15.60 9.65 -10.44
C ARG A 89 -16.22 8.80 -9.33
N THR A 90 -15.58 8.76 -8.17
CA THR A 90 -16.09 8.02 -7.00
C THR A 90 -16.88 8.90 -6.03
N ALA A 91 -17.17 10.15 -6.42
CA ALA A 91 -17.84 11.15 -5.56
C ALA A 91 -17.18 11.29 -4.19
N GLY A 92 -15.84 11.25 -4.15
CA GLY A 92 -15.04 11.35 -2.92
C GLY A 92 -14.91 10.07 -2.10
N ARG A 93 -15.60 8.98 -2.45
CA ARG A 93 -15.50 7.71 -1.70
C ARG A 93 -14.09 7.12 -1.69
N SER A 94 -13.32 7.31 -2.76
CA SER A 94 -11.91 6.86 -2.79
C SER A 94 -11.05 7.56 -1.74
N VAL A 95 -11.30 8.84 -1.47
CA VAL A 95 -10.57 9.62 -0.47
C VAL A 95 -10.90 9.13 0.93
N GLN A 96 -12.19 8.88 1.21
CA GLN A 96 -12.62 8.34 2.50
C GLN A 96 -12.03 6.96 2.77
N ALA A 97 -12.05 6.07 1.76
CA ALA A 97 -11.44 4.75 1.86
C ALA A 97 -9.92 4.82 2.11
N ASN A 98 -9.23 5.72 1.40
CA ASN A 98 -7.79 5.90 1.56
C ASN A 98 -7.42 6.47 2.93
N LEU A 99 -8.22 7.40 3.48
CA LEU A 99 -8.03 7.93 4.82
C LEU A 99 -8.22 6.85 5.88
N ALA A 100 -9.31 6.08 5.81
CA ALA A 100 -9.56 4.98 6.73
C ALA A 100 -8.46 3.90 6.66
N LEU A 101 -7.96 3.60 5.46
CA LEU A 101 -6.82 2.70 5.28
C LEU A 101 -5.53 3.27 5.88
N LEU A 102 -5.27 4.57 5.70
CA LEU A 102 -4.10 5.25 6.28
C LEU A 102 -4.11 5.17 7.81
N GLU A 103 -5.24 5.47 8.44
CA GLU A 103 -5.40 5.38 9.90
C GLU A 103 -5.21 3.94 10.40
N ASN A 104 -5.78 2.97 9.68
CA ASN A 104 -5.62 1.55 10.03
C ASN A 104 -4.17 1.09 9.87
N ASN A 105 -3.46 1.55 8.82
CA ASN A 105 -2.04 1.28 8.62
C ASN A 105 -1.19 1.86 9.73
N ALA A 106 -1.44 3.11 10.13
CA ALA A 106 -0.73 3.77 11.21
C ALA A 106 -0.94 3.04 12.55
N ARG A 107 -2.18 2.62 12.84
CA ARG A 107 -2.53 1.85 14.04
C ARG A 107 -1.78 0.52 14.10
N LEU A 108 -1.85 -0.28 13.03
CA LEU A 108 -1.16 -1.57 12.96
C LEU A 108 0.37 -1.40 13.07
N ALA A 109 0.94 -0.41 12.37
CA ALA A 109 2.36 -0.10 12.45
C ALA A 109 2.79 0.23 13.89
N GLY A 110 2.01 1.04 14.61
CA GLY A 110 2.27 1.34 16.02
C GLY A 110 2.22 0.10 16.92
N GLN A 111 1.26 -0.80 16.69
CA GLN A 111 1.17 -2.05 17.44
C GLN A 111 2.34 -3.01 17.16
N ILE A 112 2.78 -3.10 15.90
CA ILE A 112 3.97 -3.89 15.52
C ILE A 112 5.20 -3.30 16.17
N ALA A 113 5.37 -1.97 16.12
CA ALA A 113 6.49 -1.29 16.76
C ALA A 113 6.52 -1.58 18.26
N ALA A 114 5.40 -1.49 18.96
CA ALA A 114 5.32 -1.84 20.38
C ALA A 114 5.71 -3.31 20.64
N ALA A 115 5.21 -4.25 19.82
CA ALA A 115 5.51 -5.68 19.93
C ALA A 115 6.98 -6.03 19.60
N LEU A 116 7.72 -5.13 18.92
CA LEU A 116 9.16 -5.28 18.67
C LEU A 116 10.03 -4.79 19.83
N HIS A 117 9.49 -3.92 20.69
CA HIS A 117 10.20 -3.35 21.85
C HIS A 117 9.88 -4.05 23.18
N SER A 118 8.87 -4.92 23.20
CA SER A 118 8.51 -5.81 24.32
C SER A 118 9.32 -7.10 24.28
#